data_AF-A0A968PHE7-F1
#
_entry.id   AF-A0A968PHE7-F1
#
_cell.length_a   1.000
_cell.length_b   1.000
_cell.length_c   1.000
_cell.angle_alpha   90.00
_cell.angle_beta   90.00
_cell.angle_gamma   90.00
#
_symmetry.space_group_name_H-M   'P 1'
#
loop_
_entity.id
_entity.type
_entity.pdbx_description
1 polymer ?
#
loop_
_entity_poly.entity_id
_entity_poly.type
_entity_poly.pdbx_seq_one_letter_code
_entity_poly.pdbx_strand_id
1 'polypeptide(L)'
;MGLETLLEGVTMHQAETVILDITGVSEVDTTVANALIQTARAVKLLGAQIILTGIQPRMAQTLIHLGVDLSNIVTYSTLQAGIAATLTLVH
;
A
#
# COMPACT_ATOMS: atom_id res chain seq x y z
N MET A 1 3.95 -11.44 11.46
CA MET A 1 4.63 -11.90 10.22
C MET A 1 4.12 -11.09 9.01
N GLY A 2 4.15 -9.75 9.09
CA GLY A 2 3.52 -8.88 8.07
C GLY A 2 4.53 -7.93 7.45
N LEU A 3 5.03 -6.97 8.24
CA LEU A 3 6.00 -5.98 7.76
C LEU A 3 7.37 -6.59 7.46
N GLU A 4 7.94 -7.36 8.40
CA GLU A 4 9.27 -7.96 8.25
C GLU A 4 9.37 -8.83 6.98
N THR A 5 8.43 -9.75 6.80
CA THR A 5 8.34 -10.61 5.60
C THR A 5 8.19 -9.80 4.31
N LEU A 6 7.45 -8.68 4.36
CA LEU A 6 7.33 -7.79 3.20
C LEU A 6 8.67 -7.13 2.88
N LEU A 7 9.37 -6.58 3.88
CA LEU A 7 10.66 -5.92 3.69
C LEU A 7 11.77 -6.89 3.24
N GLU A 8 11.76 -8.11 3.78
CA GLU A 8 12.60 -9.21 3.31
C GLU A 8 12.31 -9.54 1.85
N GLY A 9 11.04 -9.65 1.47
CA GLY A 9 10.62 -9.89 0.08
C GLY A 9 11.08 -8.78 -0.87
N VAL A 10 10.92 -7.51 -0.48
CA VAL A 10 11.41 -6.36 -1.26
C VAL A 10 12.90 -6.47 -1.52
N THR A 11 13.68 -6.79 -0.48
CA THR A 11 15.14 -6.90 -0.58
C THR A 11 15.56 -8.12 -1.41
N MET A 12 14.99 -9.29 -1.13
CA MET A 12 15.32 -10.54 -1.84
C MET A 12 15.00 -10.47 -3.33
N HIS A 13 13.90 -9.82 -3.70
CA HIS A 13 13.47 -9.71 -5.09
C HIS A 13 13.92 -8.43 -5.78
N GLN A 14 14.66 -7.56 -5.08
CA GLN A 14 15.02 -6.22 -5.57
C GLN A 14 13.81 -5.48 -6.15
N ALA A 15 12.67 -5.59 -5.46
CA ALA A 15 11.39 -5.13 -6.00
C ALA A 15 11.38 -3.61 -6.12
N GLU A 16 11.20 -3.09 -7.33
CA GLU A 16 11.03 -1.64 -7.56
C GLU A 16 9.65 -1.15 -7.12
N THR A 17 8.64 -2.04 -7.14
CA THR A 17 7.27 -1.73 -6.75
C THR A 17 6.65 -2.84 -5.90
N VAL A 18 5.92 -2.45 -4.86
CA VAL A 18 5.10 -3.31 -4.01
C VAL A 18 3.64 -2.94 -4.17
N ILE A 19 2.79 -3.91 -4.53
CA ILE A 19 1.34 -3.73 -4.52
C ILE A 19 0.78 -4.36 -3.25
N LEU A 20 0.14 -3.53 -2.43
CA LEU A 20 -0.57 -3.95 -1.21
C LEU A 20 -2.07 -3.94 -1.48
N ASP A 21 -2.69 -5.11 -1.62
CA ASP A 21 -4.13 -5.23 -1.78
C ASP A 21 -4.84 -5.38 -0.43
N ILE A 22 -5.79 -4.50 -0.15
CA ILE A 22 -6.55 -4.50 1.11
C ILE A 22 -8.02 -4.88 0.93
N THR A 23 -8.38 -5.54 -0.18
CA THR A 23 -9.79 -5.91 -0.48
C THR A 23 -10.42 -6.75 0.64
N GLY A 24 -9.61 -7.55 1.34
CA GLY A 24 -10.04 -8.39 2.48
C GLY A 24 -10.12 -7.67 3.83
N VAL A 25 -9.72 -6.40 3.91
CA VAL A 25 -9.82 -5.60 5.14
C VAL A 25 -11.23 -5.03 5.20
N SER A 26 -12.03 -5.47 6.18
CA SER A 26 -13.43 -5.05 6.32
C SER A 26 -13.60 -3.77 7.13
N GLU A 27 -12.70 -3.53 8.08
CA GLU A 27 -12.72 -2.37 8.97
C GLU A 27 -11.30 -1.82 9.14
N VAL A 28 -11.18 -0.50 9.19
CA VAL A 28 -9.93 0.19 9.51
C VAL A 28 -10.16 1.01 10.76
N ASP A 29 -9.33 0.76 11.75
CA ASP A 29 -9.15 1.60 12.93
C ASP A 29 -7.81 2.35 12.83
N THR A 30 -7.46 3.07 13.89
CA THR A 30 -6.15 3.75 13.99
C THR A 30 -4.98 2.79 13.91
N THR A 31 -5.12 1.56 14.39
CA THR A 31 -4.06 0.53 14.37
C THR A 31 -3.73 0.11 12.95
N VAL A 32 -4.76 -0.28 12.17
CA VAL A 32 -4.60 -0.70 10.78
C VAL A 32 -4.12 0.47 9.91
N ALA A 33 -4.69 1.66 10.11
CA ALA A 33 -4.23 2.87 9.43
C ALA A 33 -2.74 3.15 9.66
N ASN A 34 -2.29 3.10 10.92
CA ASN A 34 -0.89 3.31 11.27
C ASN A 34 0.02 2.23 10.67
N ALA A 35 -0.44 0.97 10.63
CA ALA A 35 0.30 -0.12 10.01
C ALA A 35 0.50 0.10 8.50
N LEU A 36 -0.53 0.59 7.79
CA LEU A 36 -0.42 0.94 6.36
C LEU A 36 0.63 2.04 6.12
N ILE A 37 0.60 3.10 6.94
CA ILE A 37 1.56 4.21 6.84
C ILE A 37 2.99 3.74 7.15
N GLN A 38 3.19 2.95 8.20
CA GLN A 38 4.50 2.42 8.55
C GLN A 38 5.05 1.51 7.45
N THR A 39 4.19 0.65 6.89
CA THR A 39 4.55 -0.23 5.78
C THR A 39 4.99 0.59 4.56
N ALA A 40 4.19 1.58 4.16
CA ALA A 40 4.52 2.46 3.05
C ALA A 40 5.86 3.19 3.24
N ARG A 41 6.11 3.72 4.45
CA ARG A 41 7.37 4.38 4.79
C ARG A 41 8.55 3.43 4.72
N ALA A 42 8.42 2.23 5.27
CA ALA A 42 9.49 1.25 5.29
C ALA A 42 9.86 0.77 3.88
N VAL A 43 8.87 0.49 3.03
CA VAL A 43 9.08 0.14 1.61
C VAL A 43 9.83 1.26 0.87
N LYS A 44 9.41 2.52 1.07
CA LYS A 44 10.07 3.69 0.48
C LYS A 44 11.52 3.85 0.93
N LEU A 45 11.83 3.55 2.21
CA LEU A 45 13.20 3.59 2.72
C LEU A 45 14.11 2.55 2.05
N LEU A 46 13.56 1.44 1.56
CA LEU A 46 14.30 0.44 0.78
C LEU A 46 14.41 0.79 -0.71
N GLY A 47 13.94 1.96 -1.14
CA GLY A 47 14.01 2.43 -2.52
C GLY A 47 12.89 1.91 -3.43
N ALA A 48 11.87 1.25 -2.87
CA ALA A 48 10.74 0.73 -3.62
C ALA A 48 9.52 1.67 -3.53
N GLN A 49 8.70 1.70 -4.58
CA GLN A 49 7.41 2.37 -4.58
C GLN A 49 6.32 1.46 -3.99
N ILE A 50 5.37 2.04 -3.25
CA ILE A 50 4.18 1.31 -2.81
C ILE A 50 2.94 1.77 -3.56
N ILE A 51 2.11 0.80 -3.96
CA ILE A 51 0.78 0.99 -4.54
C ILE A 51 -0.23 0.31 -3.63
N LEU A 52 -1.25 1.04 -3.19
CA LEU A 52 -2.34 0.51 -2.37
C LEU A 52 -3.57 0.26 -3.25
N THR A 53 -4.14 -0.95 -3.18
CA THR A 53 -5.33 -1.33 -3.97
C THR A 53 -6.48 -1.84 -3.12
N GLY A 54 -7.71 -1.77 -3.65
CA GLY A 54 -8.88 -2.36 -2.99
C GLY A 54 -9.49 -1.50 -1.89
N ILE A 55 -9.20 -0.20 -1.85
CA ILE A 55 -9.84 0.74 -0.91
C ILE A 55 -11.31 0.90 -1.27
N GLN A 56 -12.20 0.37 -0.41
CA GLN A 56 -13.63 0.57 -0.55
C GLN A 56 -14.04 2.02 -0.18
N PRO A 57 -15.12 2.58 -0.73
CA PRO A 57 -15.54 3.96 -0.44
C PRO A 57 -15.72 4.27 1.05
N ARG A 58 -16.31 3.34 1.82
CA ARG A 58 -16.45 3.47 3.28
C ARG A 58 -15.08 3.55 3.97
N MET A 59 -14.11 2.76 3.51
CA MET A 59 -12.75 2.75 4.04
C MET A 59 -12.06 4.10 3.83
N ALA A 60 -12.19 4.67 2.63
CA ALA A 60 -11.63 5.98 2.31
C ALA A 60 -12.18 7.07 3.23
N GLN A 61 -13.49 7.05 3.51
CA GLN A 61 -14.11 7.96 4.46
C GLN A 61 -13.51 7.78 5.86
N THR A 62 -13.38 6.55 6.36
CA THR A 62 -12.79 6.31 7.68
C THR A 62 -11.35 6.80 7.76
N LEU A 63 -10.51 6.53 6.76
CA LEU A 63 -9.13 7.01 6.70
C LEU A 63 -9.03 8.53 6.77
N ILE A 64 -9.94 9.25 6.10
CA ILE A 64 -10.04 10.72 6.19
C ILE A 64 -10.43 11.16 7.61
N HIS A 65 -11.44 10.54 8.21
CA HIS A 65 -11.88 10.88 9.58
C HIS A 65 -10.78 10.61 10.62
N LEU A 66 -9.96 9.59 10.40
CA LEU A 66 -8.80 9.25 11.24
C LEU A 66 -7.61 10.19 11.03
N GLY A 67 -7.68 11.13 10.07
CA GLY A 67 -6.59 12.07 9.77
C GLY A 67 -5.38 11.40 9.11
N VAL A 68 -5.58 10.29 8.41
CA VAL A 68 -4.50 9.54 7.77
C VAL A 68 -4.05 10.24 6.50
N ASP A 69 -2.78 10.60 6.45
CA ASP A 69 -2.16 11.19 5.25
C ASP A 69 -1.61 10.11 4.32
N LEU A 70 -2.34 9.86 3.23
CA LEU A 70 -1.94 8.96 2.15
C LEU A 70 -1.39 9.70 0.92
N SER A 71 -1.09 11.01 1.02
CA SER A 71 -0.71 11.84 -0.14
C SER A 71 0.54 11.34 -0.87
N ASN A 72 1.40 10.59 -0.17
CA ASN A 72 2.63 10.01 -0.71
C ASN A 72 2.48 8.52 -1.11
N ILE A 73 1.27 7.99 -1.16
CA ILE A 73 0.96 6.61 -1.52
C ILE A 73 0.08 6.64 -2.77
N VAL A 74 0.54 5.95 -3.82
CA VAL A 74 -0.27 5.78 -5.03
C VAL A 74 -1.40 4.80 -4.72
N THR A 75 -2.62 5.15 -5.13
CA THR A 75 -3.80 4.33 -4.88
C THR A 75 -4.51 3.99 -6.18
N TYR A 76 -5.02 2.76 -6.27
CA TYR A 76 -5.94 2.33 -7.32
C TYR A 76 -7.13 1.59 -6.69
N SER A 77 -8.30 1.67 -7.33
CA SER A 77 -9.51 1.00 -6.80
C SER A 77 -9.42 -0.53 -6.85
N THR A 78 -8.63 -1.09 -7.76
CA THR A 78 -8.52 -2.54 -7.96
C THR A 78 -7.07 -2.99 -8.13
N LEU A 79 -6.80 -4.24 -7.76
CA LEU A 79 -5.51 -4.89 -8.02
C LEU A 79 -5.14 -4.85 -9.51
N GLN A 80 -6.11 -5.09 -10.39
CA GLN A 80 -5.91 -5.03 -11.85
C GLN A 80 -5.39 -3.67 -12.31
N ALA A 81 -5.98 -2.58 -11.82
CA ALA A 81 -5.53 -1.23 -12.16
C ALA A 81 -4.12 -0.94 -11.60
N GLY A 82 -3.83 -1.43 -10.39
CA GLY A 82 -2.48 -1.34 -9.81
C GLY A 82 -1.43 -2.08 -10.64
N ILE A 83 -1.71 -3.31 -11.09
CA ILE A 83 -0.81 -4.09 -11.95
C ILE A 83 -0.64 -3.41 -13.31
N ALA A 84 -1.71 -2.90 -13.91
CA ALA A 84 -1.62 -2.19 -15.19
C ALA A 84 -0.70 -0.97 -15.10
N ALA A 85 -0.74 -0.25 -13.97
CA ALA A 85 0.11 0.91 -13.74
C ALA A 85 1.60 0.56 -13.62
N THR A 86 1.96 -0.60 -13.05
CA THR A 86 3.37 -1.00 -12.97
C THR A 86 3.93 -1.39 -14.32
N LEU A 87 3.11 -2.02 -15.18
CA LEU A 87 3.52 -2.42 -16.53
C LEU A 87 3.76 -1.22 -17.46
N THR A 88 3.17 -0.06 -17.18
CA THR A 88 3.39 1.17 -17.96
C THR A 88 4.60 1.98 -17.51
N LEU A 89 5.14 1.70 -16.32
CA LEU A 89 6.30 2.39 -15.74
C LEU A 89 7.65 1.74 -16.10
N VAL A 90 7.63 0.56 -16.73
CA VAL A 90 8.84 -0.10 -17.25
C VAL A 90 9.20 0.54 -18.60
N HIS A 91 10.04 1.56 -18.55
CA HIS A 91 10.76 2.13 -19.69
C HIS A 91 12.26 2.05 -19.47
#